data_AF-A0A842JJK9-F1
#
_entry.id   AF-A0A842JJK9-F1
#
_cell.length_a   1.000
_cell.length_b   1.000
_cell.length_c   1.000
_cell.angle_alpha   90.00
_cell.angle_beta   90.00
_cell.angle_gamma   90.00
#
_symmetry.space_group_name_H-M   'P 1'
#
loop_
_entity.id
_entity.type
_entity.pdbx_description
1 polymer ?
#
loop_
_entity_poly.entity_id
_entity_poly.type
_entity_poly.pdbx_seq_one_letter_code
_entity_poly.pdbx_strand_id
1 'polypeptide(L)'
;MTFGFRALMGFLMSFFLAITMSLFSPVVSGAPLTPEGFATGVVVGTVLGTVILALVPLIPLSMGFAVSCGAREGLLGWFLLKDVLLCTVLVFVISFVLTFMMTGFDAQFANRLLAPMPLIWVICYVVAIQVEPLCMLVASKVLRMPLPQGRPADGGQDEKEALT
;
A
#
# COMPACT_ATOMS: atom_id res chain seq x y z
N MET A 1 6.52 16.30 4.71
CA MET A 1 6.50 15.58 3.42
C MET A 1 5.95 16.51 2.34
N THR A 2 6.62 16.63 1.21
CA THR A 2 6.15 17.41 0.05
C THR A 2 5.08 16.63 -0.74
N PHE A 3 4.19 17.34 -1.44
CA PHE A 3 3.15 16.72 -2.27
C PHE A 3 3.73 15.77 -3.32
N GLY A 4 4.84 16.15 -3.97
CA GLY A 4 5.52 15.31 -4.96
C GLY A 4 6.03 13.97 -4.40
N PHE A 5 6.54 13.96 -3.16
CA PHE A 5 6.96 12.72 -2.51
C PHE A 5 5.78 11.78 -2.24
N ARG A 6 4.64 12.34 -1.79
CA ARG A 6 3.42 11.57 -1.56
C ARG A 6 2.83 11.01 -2.86
N ALA A 7 2.79 11.83 -3.91
CA ALA A 7 2.29 11.41 -5.21
C ALA A 7 3.16 10.31 -5.84
N LEU A 8 4.49 10.45 -5.77
CA LEU A 8 5.42 9.46 -6.31
C LEU A 8 5.39 8.15 -5.52
N MET A 9 5.38 8.22 -4.18
CA MET A 9 5.17 7.04 -3.33
C MET A 9 3.85 6.36 -3.62
N GLY A 10 2.77 7.14 -3.74
CA GLY A 10 1.44 6.62 -4.03
C GLY A 10 1.37 5.94 -5.39
N PHE A 11 1.98 6.53 -6.42
CA PHE A 11 2.09 5.95 -7.75
C PHE A 11 2.85 4.62 -7.73
N LEU A 12 4.04 4.59 -7.12
CA LEU A 12 4.86 3.38 -7.08
C LEU A 12 4.17 2.25 -6.30
N MET A 13 3.63 2.54 -5.12
CA MET A 13 2.90 1.56 -4.31
C MET A 13 1.69 1.02 -5.06
N SER A 14 0.90 1.91 -5.69
CA SER A 14 -0.28 1.50 -6.47
C SER A 14 0.09 0.66 -7.68
N PHE A 15 1.20 0.97 -8.33
CA PHE A 15 1.69 0.19 -9.48
C PHE A 15 2.05 -1.25 -9.09
N PHE A 16 2.84 -1.43 -8.04
CA PHE A 16 3.21 -2.76 -7.56
C PHE A 16 1.99 -3.54 -7.07
N LEU A 17 1.10 -2.91 -6.30
CA LEU A 17 -0.13 -3.55 -5.83
C LEU A 17 -1.05 -3.93 -7.01
N ALA A 18 -1.18 -3.08 -8.03
CA ALA A 18 -1.98 -3.36 -9.21
C ALA A 18 -1.41 -4.53 -10.03
N ILE A 19 -0.08 -4.65 -10.15
CA ILE A 19 0.58 -5.83 -10.75
C ILE A 19 0.24 -7.09 -9.95
N THR A 20 0.43 -7.05 -8.63
CA THR A 20 0.14 -8.19 -7.76
C THR A 20 -1.33 -8.59 -7.87
N MET A 21 -2.27 -7.66 -7.75
CA MET A 21 -3.69 -7.97 -7.87
C MET A 21 -4.04 -8.53 -9.25
N SER A 22 -3.50 -7.95 -10.33
CA SER A 22 -3.82 -8.41 -11.69
C SER A 22 -3.24 -9.79 -12.00
N LEU A 23 -2.15 -10.18 -11.34
CA LEU A 23 -1.55 -11.51 -11.47
C LEU A 23 -2.24 -12.54 -10.59
N PHE A 24 -2.51 -12.22 -9.32
CA PHE A 24 -3.03 -13.19 -8.35
C PHE A 24 -4.56 -13.27 -8.34
N SER A 25 -5.30 -12.20 -8.62
CA SER A 25 -6.77 -12.23 -8.60
C SER A 25 -7.37 -13.29 -9.53
N PRO A 26 -6.89 -13.48 -10.79
CA PRO A 26 -7.40 -14.55 -11.65
C PRO A 26 -7.08 -15.94 -11.11
N VAL A 27 -5.86 -16.13 -10.56
CA VAL A 27 -5.42 -17.41 -9.96
C VAL A 27 -6.32 -17.79 -8.79
N VAL A 28 -6.63 -16.83 -7.91
CA VAL A 28 -7.49 -17.05 -6.73
C VAL A 28 -8.94 -17.31 -7.13
N SER A 29 -9.40 -16.68 -8.21
CA SER A 29 -10.78 -16.82 -8.70
C SER A 29 -10.97 -18.00 -9.65
N GLY A 30 -9.91 -18.75 -9.96
CA GLY A 30 -9.94 -19.82 -10.97
C GLY A 30 -10.21 -19.33 -12.40
N ALA A 31 -9.94 -18.05 -12.69
CA ALA A 31 -10.19 -17.41 -13.96
C ALA A 31 -8.93 -17.40 -14.86
N PRO A 32 -9.09 -17.40 -16.19
CA PRO A 32 -7.96 -17.37 -17.10
C PRO A 32 -7.18 -16.04 -17.01
N LEU A 33 -5.85 -16.14 -16.97
CA LEU A 33 -4.94 -15.01 -17.02
C LEU A 33 -4.78 -14.56 -18.48
N THR A 34 -5.53 -13.52 -18.87
CA THR A 34 -5.42 -12.92 -20.21
C THR A 34 -4.47 -11.72 -20.18
N PRO A 35 -3.62 -11.52 -21.20
CA PRO A 35 -2.74 -10.35 -21.28
C PRO A 35 -3.50 -9.03 -21.25
N GLU A 36 -4.67 -8.98 -21.90
CA GLU A 36 -5.55 -7.81 -21.93
C GLU A 36 -6.15 -7.50 -20.54
N GLY A 37 -6.63 -8.52 -19.82
CA GLY A 37 -7.14 -8.38 -18.47
C GLY A 37 -6.05 -7.94 -17.49
N PHE A 38 -4.85 -8.49 -17.63
CA PHE A 38 -3.68 -8.08 -16.85
C PHE A 38 -3.31 -6.61 -17.12
N ALA A 39 -3.14 -6.21 -18.37
CA ALA A 39 -2.77 -4.83 -18.73
C ALA A 39 -3.82 -3.83 -18.25
N THR A 40 -5.11 -4.15 -18.44
CA THR A 40 -6.22 -3.31 -17.99
C THR A 40 -6.26 -3.21 -16.47
N GLY A 41 -6.10 -4.32 -15.74
CA GLY A 41 -6.06 -4.33 -14.28
C GLY A 41 -4.90 -3.51 -13.73
N VAL A 42 -3.71 -3.62 -14.33
CA VAL A 42 -2.54 -2.83 -13.93
C VAL A 42 -2.77 -1.34 -14.16
N VAL A 43 -3.23 -0.94 -15.35
CA VAL A 43 -3.46 0.48 -15.66
C VAL A 43 -4.55 1.07 -14.77
N VAL A 44 -5.71 0.41 -14.70
CA VAL A 44 -6.85 0.88 -13.91
C VAL A 44 -6.51 0.92 -12.42
N GLY A 45 -5.90 -0.15 -11.89
CA GLY A 45 -5.47 -0.22 -10.49
C GLY A 45 -4.43 0.83 -10.14
N THR A 46 -3.45 1.08 -11.02
CA THR A 46 -2.43 2.12 -10.81
C THR A 46 -3.04 3.50 -10.81
N VAL A 47 -3.92 3.81 -11.78
CA VAL A 47 -4.59 5.12 -11.87
C VAL A 47 -5.48 5.35 -10.65
N LEU A 48 -6.33 4.38 -10.30
CA LEU A 48 -7.20 4.46 -9.12
C LEU A 48 -6.39 4.64 -7.84
N GLY A 49 -5.40 3.79 -7.59
CA GLY A 49 -4.59 3.87 -6.39
C GLY A 49 -3.84 5.20 -6.28
N THR A 50 -3.31 5.71 -7.40
CA THR A 50 -2.63 7.01 -7.44
C THR A 50 -3.61 8.16 -7.15
N VAL A 51 -4.80 8.14 -7.78
CA VAL A 51 -5.83 9.17 -7.54
C VAL A 51 -6.30 9.14 -6.09
N ILE A 52 -6.52 7.96 -5.52
CA ILE A 52 -6.95 7.80 -4.11
C ILE A 52 -5.88 8.33 -3.15
N LEU A 53 -4.61 7.96 -3.36
CA LEU A 53 -3.48 8.41 -2.52
C LEU A 53 -3.15 9.90 -2.70
N ALA A 54 -3.52 10.49 -3.85
CA ALA A 54 -3.35 11.91 -4.11
C ALA A 54 -4.49 12.76 -3.52
N LEU A 55 -5.75 12.29 -3.64
CA LEU A 55 -6.95 13.00 -3.16
C LEU A 55 -7.16 12.80 -1.65
N VAL A 56 -6.95 11.59 -1.16
CA VAL A 56 -7.10 11.26 0.25
C VAL A 56 -5.70 11.17 0.84
N PRO A 57 -5.41 11.89 1.94
CA PRO A 57 -4.11 11.83 2.60
C PRO A 57 -4.01 10.51 3.39
N LEU A 58 -4.03 9.38 2.69
CA LEU A 58 -4.07 8.02 3.24
C LEU A 58 -2.80 7.68 4.01
N ILE A 59 -1.65 8.18 3.53
CA ILE A 59 -0.35 7.97 4.17
C ILE A 59 -0.30 8.62 5.57
N PRO A 60 -0.62 9.92 5.77
CA PRO A 60 -0.67 10.47 7.12
C PRO A 60 -1.85 9.91 7.95
N LEU A 61 -2.96 9.51 7.32
CA LEU A 61 -4.06 8.84 8.01
C LEU A 61 -3.61 7.49 8.60
N SER A 62 -2.88 6.69 7.82
CA SER A 62 -2.36 5.40 8.28
C SER A 62 -1.28 5.55 9.33
N MET A 63 -0.43 6.56 9.23
CA MET A 63 0.53 6.91 10.30
C MET A 63 -0.19 7.30 11.60
N GLY A 64 -1.26 8.11 11.52
CA GLY A 64 -2.08 8.48 12.68
C GLY A 64 -2.80 7.29 13.31
N PHE A 65 -3.29 6.35 12.49
CA PHE A 65 -3.87 5.10 12.97
C PHE A 65 -2.86 4.26 13.76
N ALA A 66 -1.64 4.09 13.22
CA ALA A 66 -0.59 3.33 13.89
C ALA A 66 -0.19 3.94 15.24
N VAL A 67 -0.08 5.27 15.33
CA VAL A 67 0.17 5.98 16.59
C VAL A 67 -1.00 5.81 17.56
N SER A 68 -2.24 5.87 17.09
CA SER A 68 -3.45 5.70 17.92
C SER A 68 -3.56 4.30 18.51
N CYS A 69 -3.04 3.29 17.83
CA CYS A 69 -2.93 1.93 18.34
C CYS A 69 -1.74 1.72 19.29
N GLY A 70 -1.00 2.78 19.65
CA GLY A 70 0.12 2.73 20.59
C GLY A 70 1.45 2.30 19.97
N ALA A 71 1.56 2.21 18.64
CA ALA A 71 2.82 1.89 18.00
C ALA A 71 3.74 3.12 17.99
N ARG A 72 4.94 2.98 18.56
CA ARG A 72 5.99 4.01 18.53
C ARG A 72 6.48 4.21 17.09
N GLU A 73 6.53 5.47 16.66
CA GLU A 73 7.00 5.86 15.33
C GLU A 73 8.41 5.32 15.05
N GLY A 74 8.63 4.79 13.85
CA GLY A 74 9.92 4.23 13.43
C GLY A 74 10.21 2.79 13.85
N LEU A 75 9.35 2.16 14.67
CA LEU A 75 9.44 0.72 14.97
C LEU A 75 8.76 -0.12 13.88
N LEU A 76 9.19 -1.37 13.75
CA LEU A 76 8.66 -2.33 12.78
C LEU A 76 7.13 -2.51 12.90
N GLY A 77 6.62 -2.51 14.14
CA GLY A 77 5.17 -2.59 14.40
C GLY A 77 4.37 -1.39 13.88
N TRP A 78 4.95 -0.19 13.87
CA TRP A 78 4.31 1.00 13.30
C TRP A 78 4.24 0.93 11.77
N PHE A 79 5.28 0.39 11.13
CA PHE A 79 5.27 0.12 9.69
C PHE A 79 4.20 -0.91 9.30
N LEU A 80 4.13 -2.02 10.04
CA LEU A 80 3.11 -3.05 9.80
C LEU A 80 1.69 -2.50 9.96
N LEU A 81 1.41 -1.75 11.04
CA LEU A 81 0.06 -1.25 11.30
C LEU A 81 -0.43 -0.22 10.30
N LYS A 82 0.46 0.69 9.84
CA LYS A 82 0.05 1.67 8.83
C LYS A 82 -0.21 0.98 7.48
N ASP A 83 0.54 -0.08 7.15
CA ASP A 83 0.36 -0.83 5.91
C ASP A 83 -0.92 -1.63 5.90
N VAL A 84 -1.40 -2.10 7.07
CA VAL A 84 -2.72 -2.74 7.19
C VAL A 84 -3.81 -1.81 6.69
N LEU A 85 -3.87 -0.57 7.20
CA LEU A 85 -4.92 0.38 6.82
C LEU A 85 -4.81 0.76 5.34
N LEU A 86 -3.59 1.07 4.89
CA LEU A 86 -3.33 1.50 3.52
C LEU A 86 -3.65 0.39 2.51
N CYS A 87 -3.22 -0.85 2.78
CA CYS A 87 -3.49 -2.00 1.94
C CYS A 87 -5.00 -2.33 1.93
N THR A 88 -5.66 -2.28 3.09
CA THR A 88 -7.11 -2.54 3.19
C THR A 88 -7.91 -1.61 2.30
N VAL A 89 -7.66 -0.31 2.39
CA VAL A 89 -8.41 0.68 1.61
C VAL A 89 -8.10 0.55 0.12
N LEU A 90 -6.83 0.40 -0.27
CA LEU A 90 -6.46 0.29 -1.68
C LEU A 90 -7.01 -0.99 -2.31
N VAL A 91 -6.81 -2.14 -1.66
CA VAL A 91 -7.30 -3.43 -2.15
C VAL A 91 -8.83 -3.41 -2.24
N PHE A 92 -9.53 -2.86 -1.24
CA PHE A 92 -10.98 -2.76 -1.28
C PHE A 92 -11.46 -1.90 -2.44
N VAL A 93 -10.94 -0.69 -2.61
CA VAL A 93 -11.40 0.21 -3.68
C VAL A 93 -11.05 -0.32 -5.06
N ILE A 94 -9.82 -0.81 -5.26
CA ILE A 94 -9.40 -1.38 -6.55
C ILE A 94 -10.25 -2.62 -6.88
N SER A 95 -10.45 -3.54 -5.93
CA SER A 95 -11.31 -4.71 -6.14
C SER A 95 -12.74 -4.30 -6.45
N PHE A 96 -13.30 -3.34 -5.70
CA PHE A 96 -14.66 -2.87 -5.90
C PHE A 96 -14.85 -2.32 -7.31
N VAL A 97 -13.96 -1.44 -7.78
CA VAL A 97 -14.08 -0.85 -9.12
C VAL A 97 -13.87 -1.91 -10.21
N LEU A 98 -12.87 -2.79 -10.08
CA LEU A 98 -12.62 -3.84 -11.07
C LEU A 98 -13.79 -4.84 -11.15
N THR A 99 -14.30 -5.31 -10.01
CA THR A 99 -15.48 -6.19 -9.97
C THR A 99 -16.70 -5.50 -10.57
N PHE A 100 -16.88 -4.20 -10.31
CA PHE A 100 -17.99 -3.41 -10.87
C PHE A 100 -17.88 -3.28 -12.39
N MET A 101 -16.69 -2.99 -12.90
CA MET A 101 -16.45 -2.90 -14.35
C MET A 101 -16.68 -4.24 -15.06
N MET A 102 -16.29 -5.35 -14.44
CA MET A 102 -16.36 -6.67 -15.08
C MET A 102 -17.74 -7.32 -14.98
N THR A 103 -18.46 -7.09 -13.88
CA THR A 103 -19.68 -7.85 -13.58
C THR A 103 -20.93 -6.99 -13.37
N GLY A 104 -20.79 -5.67 -13.28
CA GLY A 104 -21.87 -4.76 -12.92
C GLY A 104 -22.32 -4.91 -11.46
N PHE A 105 -23.44 -4.28 -11.12
CA PHE A 105 -24.06 -4.40 -9.80
C PHE A 105 -25.22 -5.39 -9.86
N ASP A 106 -25.04 -6.57 -9.29
CA ASP A 106 -26.04 -7.65 -9.25
C ASP A 106 -26.04 -8.33 -7.88
N ALA A 107 -27.01 -9.20 -7.60
CA ALA A 107 -27.16 -9.90 -6.32
C ALA A 107 -25.92 -10.71 -5.92
N GLN A 108 -25.11 -11.15 -6.90
CA GLN A 108 -23.85 -11.87 -6.66
C GLN A 108 -22.62 -10.95 -6.53
N PHE A 109 -22.75 -9.63 -6.71
CA PHE A 109 -21.64 -8.69 -6.70
C PHE A 109 -20.85 -8.77 -5.39
N ALA A 110 -21.53 -8.72 -4.24
CA ALA A 110 -20.90 -8.79 -2.93
C ALA A 110 -20.13 -10.11 -2.75
N ASN A 111 -20.65 -11.22 -3.27
CA ASN A 111 -19.99 -12.52 -3.17
C ASN A 111 -18.74 -12.57 -4.07
N ARG A 112 -18.83 -12.07 -5.30
CA ARG A 112 -17.69 -11.98 -6.24
C ARG A 112 -16.59 -11.03 -5.76
N LEU A 113 -16.98 -9.98 -5.03
CA LEU A 113 -16.06 -9.04 -4.40
C LEU A 113 -15.39 -9.67 -3.17
N LEU A 114 -16.19 -10.19 -2.23
CA LEU A 114 -15.71 -10.62 -0.91
C LEU A 114 -15.06 -12.00 -0.91
N ALA A 115 -15.43 -12.92 -1.81
CA ALA A 115 -14.88 -14.27 -1.82
C ALA A 115 -13.35 -14.32 -2.03
N PRO A 116 -12.76 -13.61 -3.02
CA PRO A 116 -11.31 -13.60 -3.20
C PRO A 116 -10.61 -12.57 -2.30
N MET A 117 -11.35 -11.65 -1.66
CA MET A 117 -10.79 -10.48 -0.99
C MET A 117 -9.82 -10.81 0.16
N PRO A 118 -10.12 -11.72 1.11
CA PRO A 118 -9.21 -11.99 2.23
C PRO A 118 -7.86 -12.49 1.74
N LEU A 119 -7.85 -13.37 0.74
CA LEU A 119 -6.63 -13.99 0.25
C LEU A 119 -5.81 -13.01 -0.61
N ILE A 120 -6.47 -12.23 -1.47
CA ILE A 120 -5.81 -11.15 -2.22
C ILE A 120 -5.24 -10.09 -1.26
N TRP A 121 -5.98 -9.75 -0.19
CA TRP A 121 -5.53 -8.80 0.82
C TRP A 121 -4.26 -9.27 1.50
N VAL A 122 -4.19 -10.54 1.94
CA VAL A 122 -2.96 -11.09 2.56
C VAL A 122 -1.78 -11.03 1.61
N ILE A 123 -1.96 -11.41 0.34
CA ILE A 123 -0.90 -11.35 -0.67
C ILE A 123 -0.43 -9.90 -0.88
N CYS A 124 -1.36 -8.97 -1.06
CA CYS A 124 -1.06 -7.57 -1.27
C CYS A 124 -0.38 -6.95 -0.05
N TYR A 125 -0.76 -7.34 1.16
CA TYR A 125 -0.14 -6.88 2.39
C TYR A 125 1.32 -7.35 2.51
N VAL A 126 1.59 -8.62 2.23
CA VAL A 126 2.97 -9.16 2.21
C VAL A 126 3.83 -8.47 1.15
N VAL A 127 3.26 -8.16 -0.01
CA VAL A 127 3.97 -7.40 -1.05
C VAL A 127 4.19 -5.95 -0.62
N ALA A 128 3.19 -5.29 -0.01
CA ALA A 128 3.28 -3.91 0.44
C ALA A 128 4.44 -3.71 1.43
N ILE A 129 4.59 -4.62 2.41
CA ILE A 129 5.68 -4.57 3.41
C ILE A 129 7.06 -4.58 2.74
N GLN A 130 7.23 -5.35 1.66
CA GLN A 130 8.50 -5.49 0.95
C GLN A 130 8.74 -4.36 -0.05
N VAL A 131 7.68 -3.92 -0.72
CA VAL A 131 7.74 -2.90 -1.77
C VAL A 131 7.89 -1.51 -1.18
N GLU A 132 7.30 -1.24 -0.02
CA GLU A 132 7.35 0.09 0.58
C GLU A 132 8.76 0.63 0.83
N PRO A 133 9.70 -0.09 1.50
CA PRO A 133 11.06 0.42 1.68
C PRO A 133 11.74 0.66 0.32
N LEU A 134 11.43 -0.16 -0.69
CA LEU A 134 11.93 0.00 -2.04
C LEU A 134 11.36 1.27 -2.70
N CYS A 135 10.06 1.53 -2.55
CA CYS A 135 9.40 2.75 -3.02
C CYS A 135 9.97 3.99 -2.33
N MET A 136 10.22 3.94 -1.02
CA MET A 136 10.83 5.06 -0.29
C MET A 136 12.24 5.38 -0.81
N LEU A 137 13.06 4.35 -1.04
CA LEU A 137 14.41 4.50 -1.59
C LEU A 137 14.40 5.09 -3.01
N VAL A 138 13.46 4.66 -3.86
CA VAL A 138 13.31 5.19 -5.22
C VAL A 138 12.81 6.64 -5.16
N ALA A 139 11.77 6.91 -4.38
CA ALA A 139 11.20 8.25 -4.25
C ALA A 139 12.19 9.25 -3.67
N SER A 140 13.00 8.85 -2.67
CA SER A 140 14.03 9.70 -2.08
C SER A 140 15.17 9.99 -3.07
N LYS A 141 15.59 9.00 -3.88
CA LYS A 141 16.58 9.20 -4.94
C LYS A 141 16.09 10.12 -6.04
N VAL A 142 14.86 9.92 -6.53
CA VAL A 142 14.29 10.72 -7.62
C VAL A 142 14.08 12.17 -7.19
N LEU A 143 13.60 12.40 -5.97
CA LEU A 143 13.30 13.75 -5.46
C LEU A 143 14.48 14.41 -4.72
N ARG A 144 15.62 13.72 -4.61
CA ARG A 144 16.80 14.15 -3.82
C ARG A 144 16.43 14.63 -2.40
N MET A 145 15.45 13.98 -1.78
CA MET A 145 15.04 14.29 -0.42
C MET A 145 15.70 13.33 0.56
N PRO A 146 16.08 13.79 1.76
CA PRO A 146 16.51 12.88 2.81
C PRO A 146 15.37 11.88 3.06
N LEU A 147 15.71 10.59 3.18
CA LEU A 147 14.73 9.60 3.60
C LEU A 147 14.08 10.11 4.90
N PRO A 148 12.75 9.99 5.06
CA PRO A 148 12.15 10.07 6.37
C PRO A 148 12.61 8.84 7.15
N GLN A 149 13.89 8.83 7.56
CA GLN A 149 14.38 7.94 8.58
C GLN A 149 13.52 8.22 9.79
N GLY A 150 12.73 7.21 10.20
CA GLY A 150 12.28 7.14 11.58
C GLY A 150 13.50 7.45 12.42
N ARG A 151 13.37 8.47 13.26
CA ARG A 151 14.41 8.92 14.19
C ARG A 151 15.05 7.66 14.76
N PRO A 152 16.37 7.42 14.57
CA PRO A 152 17.00 6.28 15.20
C PRO A 152 16.63 6.35 16.67
N ALA A 153 16.18 5.22 17.23
CA ALA A 153 15.89 5.12 18.65
C ALA A 153 17.11 5.65 19.40
N ASP A 154 16.96 6.87 19.92
CA ASP A 154 17.91 7.50 20.80
C ASP A 154 17.86 6.67 22.08
N GLY A 155 18.86 5.80 22.23
CA GLY A 155 18.82 4.71 23.18
C GLY A 155 20.19 4.06 23.38
N GLY A 156 21.25 4.86 23.34
CA GLY A 156 22.59 4.35 23.64
C GLY A 156 23.75 5.30 23.45
N GLN A 157 23.58 6.61 23.67
CA GLN A 157 24.72 7.54 23.63
C GLN A 157 24.73 8.58 24.78
N ASP A 158 24.14 8.23 25.94
CA ASP A 158 24.22 9.03 27.18
C ASP A 158 25.02 8.36 28.32
N GLU A 159 25.67 7.20 28.08
CA GLU A 159 26.43 6.49 29.14
C GLU A 159 27.97 6.61 29.02
N LYS A 160 28.48 7.64 28.34
CA LYS A 160 29.94 7.88 28.28
C LYS A 160 30.43 9.27 28.68
N GLU A 161 29.56 10.21 29.04
CA GLU A 161 29.99 11.55 29.52
C GLU A 161 29.78 11.79 31.03
N ALA A 162 29.33 10.78 31.79
CA ALA A 162 29.17 10.90 33.25
C ALA A 162 30.36 10.36 34.07
N LEU A 163 31.49 10.03 33.44
CA LEU A 163 32.64 9.37 34.09
C LEU A 163 34.01 9.97 33.73
N THR A 164 34.07 11.27 33.51
CA THR A 164 35.32 12.06 33.55
C THR A 164 35.19 13.25 34.46
#